data_AF-A0A7L1NSH3-F1
#
_entry.id   AF-A0A7L1NSH3-F1
#
_cell.length_a   1.000
_cell.length_b   1.000
_cell.length_c   1.000
_cell.angle_alpha   90.00
_cell.angle_beta   90.00
_cell.angle_gamma   90.00
#
_symmetry.space_group_name_H-M   'P 1'
#
loop_
_entity.id
_entity.type
_entity.pdbx_description
1 polymer ?
#
loop_
_entity_poly.entity_id
_entity_poly.type
_entity_poly.pdbx_seq_one_letter_code
_entity_poly.pdbx_strand_id
1 'polypeptide(L)' 'LNQAAHWVLPLSPSLSRFYCSTQRGAARRLVLRLAPSVKRLICRRCCSLLLPGAGGCQRLRGRGQ' A
#
# COMPACT_ATOMS: atom_id res chain seq x y z
N LEU A 1 8.62 6.78 -3.92
CA LEU A 1 7.25 6.35 -4.25
C LEU A 1 6.39 6.09 -3.00
N ASN A 2 6.79 5.23 -2.06
CA ASN A 2 5.98 4.94 -0.86
C ASN A 2 5.64 6.18 0.02
N GLN A 3 6.63 7.05 0.28
CA GLN A 3 6.39 8.26 1.08
C GLN A 3 5.48 9.27 0.35
N ALA A 4 5.66 9.43 -0.97
CA ALA A 4 4.78 10.27 -1.79
C ALA A 4 3.33 9.77 -1.78
N ALA A 5 3.13 8.45 -1.86
CA ALA A 5 1.79 7.84 -1.78
C ALA A 5 1.09 8.10 -0.45
N HIS A 6 1.83 8.21 0.66
CA HIS A 6 1.30 8.60 1.97
C HIS A 6 0.87 10.06 2.00
N TRP A 7 1.77 10.98 1.61
CA TRP A 7 1.51 12.42 1.67
C TRP A 7 0.34 12.84 0.79
N VAL A 8 0.18 12.21 -0.38
CA VAL A 8 -0.88 12.55 -1.33
C VAL A 8 -2.23 11.88 -1.00
N LEU A 9 -2.25 10.84 -0.15
CA LEU A 9 -3.47 10.12 0.19
C LEU A 9 -4.64 11.01 0.66
N PRO A 10 -4.44 11.99 1.57
CA PRO A 10 -5.53 12.87 2.00
C PRO A 10 -5.96 13.88 0.92
N LEU A 11 -5.09 14.22 -0.04
CA LEU A 11 -5.42 15.16 -1.12
C LEU A 11 -6.13 14.45 -2.28
N SER A 12 -5.61 13.30 -2.71
CA SER A 12 -6.17 12.54 -3.82
C SER A 12 -5.83 11.04 -3.72
N PRO A 13 -6.84 10.17 -3.50
CA PRO A 13 -6.63 8.73 -3.43
C PRO A 13 -6.25 8.13 -4.79
N SER A 14 -6.62 8.78 -5.89
CA SER A 14 -6.25 8.40 -7.26
C SER A 14 -4.73 8.50 -7.51
N LEU A 15 -4.09 9.60 -7.09
CA LEU A 15 -2.64 9.75 -7.21
C LEU A 15 -1.89 8.80 -6.28
N SER A 16 -2.40 8.57 -5.07
CA SER A 16 -1.82 7.56 -4.16
C SER A 16 -1.80 6.17 -4.81
N ARG A 17 -2.92 5.77 -5.44
CA ARG A 17 -3.00 4.51 -6.22
C ARG A 17 -2.02 4.47 -7.39
N PHE A 18 -1.86 5.57 -8.11
CA PHE A 18 -0.88 5.66 -9.19
C PHE A 18 0.54 5.41 -8.69
N TYR A 19 0.97 6.07 -7.62
CA TYR A 19 2.30 5.85 -7.04
C TYR A 19 2.52 4.40 -6.58
N CYS A 20 1.52 3.79 -5.93
CA CYS A 20 1.59 2.38 -5.52
C CYS A 20 1.62 1.42 -6.72
N SER A 21 0.84 1.69 -7.78
CA SER A 21 0.85 0.90 -9.01
C SER A 21 2.21 0.97 -9.70
N THR A 22 2.76 2.17 -9.86
CA THR A 22 4.08 2.41 -10.44
C THR A 22 5.18 1.72 -9.64
N GLN A 23 5.14 1.82 -8.30
CA GLN A 23 6.11 1.13 -7.44
C GLN A 23 6.06 -0.39 -7.62
N ARG A 24 4.86 -0.96 -7.70
CA ARG A 24 4.68 -2.40 -7.86
C ARG A 24 5.09 -2.87 -9.26
N GLY A 25 4.81 -2.09 -10.29
CA GLY A 25 5.27 -2.33 -11.65
C GLY A 25 6.79 -2.31 -11.75
N ALA A 26 7.42 -1.28 -11.19
CA ALA A 26 8.88 -1.16 -11.14
C ALA A 26 9.51 -2.35 -10.40
N ALA A 27 9.00 -2.73 -9.23
CA ALA A 27 9.51 -3.85 -8.47
C ALA A 27 9.37 -5.20 -9.20
N ARG A 28 8.30 -5.40 -9.97
CA ARG A 28 8.14 -6.60 -10.80
C ARG A 28 9.14 -6.65 -11.94
N ARG A 29 9.30 -5.53 -12.67
CA ARG A 29 10.24 -5.44 -13.80
C ARG A 29 11.69 -5.63 -13.35
N LEU A 30 12.04 -5.09 -12.19
CA LEU A 30 13.39 -5.17 -11.63
C LEU A 30 13.60 -6.41 -10.74
N VAL A 31 12.61 -7.29 -10.59
CA VAL A 31 12.67 -8.49 -9.73
C VAL A 31 13.06 -8.14 -8.28
N LEU A 32 12.62 -6.98 -7.80
CA LEU A 32 12.93 -6.50 -6.45
C LEU A 32 11.93 -7.03 -5.42
N ARG A 33 12.46 -7.48 -4.28
CA ARG A 33 11.66 -7.82 -3.11
C ARG A 33 11.32 -6.54 -2.33
N LEU A 34 10.04 -6.18 -2.31
CA LEU A 34 9.55 -5.13 -1.41
C LEU A 34 9.68 -5.56 0.05
N ALA A 35 10.11 -4.64 0.90
CA ALA A 35 10.07 -4.81 2.34
C ALA A 35 8.64 -5.19 2.82
N PRO A 36 8.52 -6.12 3.78
CA PRO A 36 7.21 -6.64 4.22
C PRO A 36 6.28 -5.54 4.74
N SER A 37 6.81 -4.52 5.42
CA SER A 37 6.04 -3.37 5.91
C SER A 37 5.37 -2.59 4.77
N VAL A 38 6.09 -2.36 3.68
CA VAL A 38 5.56 -1.65 2.49
C VAL A 38 4.59 -2.56 1.72
N LYS A 39 4.93 -3.84 1.54
CA LYS A 39 4.10 -4.80 0.80
C LYS A 39 2.73 -5.02 1.46
N ARG A 40 2.65 -4.97 2.79
CA ARG A 40 1.39 -5.10 3.55
C ARG A 40 0.53 -3.84 3.51
N LEU A 41 1.14 -2.69 3.25
CA LEU A 41 0.45 -1.40 3.16
C LEU A 41 -0.24 -1.20 1.79
N ILE A 42 0.04 -2.02 0.78
CA ILE A 42 -0.52 -1.86 -0.57
C ILE A 42 -1.54 -2.96 -0.84
N CYS A 43 -2.76 -2.58 -1.23
CA CYS A 43 -3.78 -3.53 -1.64
C CYS A 43 -3.36 -4.28 -2.91
N ARG A 44 -3.43 -5.62 -2.88
CA ARG A 44 -3.00 -6.45 -4.02
C ARG A 44 -3.92 -6.38 -5.23
N ARG A 45 -5.16 -5.93 -5.08
CA ARG A 45 -6.17 -5.90 -6.16
C ARG A 45 -6.24 -4.54 -6.84
N CYS A 46 -6.39 -3.47 -6.05
CA CYS A 46 -6.59 -2.10 -6.57
C CYS A 46 -5.41 -1.15 -6.33
N CYS A 47 -4.30 -1.63 -5.75
CA CYS A 47 -3.11 -0.82 -5.45
C CYS A 47 -3.36 0.39 -4.53
N SER A 48 -4.47 0.42 -3.78
CA SER A 48 -4.72 1.45 -2.76
C SER A 48 -3.79 1.29 -1.56
N LEU A 49 -3.46 2.41 -0.91
CA LEU A 49 -2.75 2.45 0.36
C LEU A 49 -3.70 2.08 1.51
N LEU A 50 -3.39 1.02 2.24
CA LEU A 50 -4.13 0.49 3.39
C LEU A 50 -3.60 1.14 4.66
N LEU A 51 -3.91 2.42 4.84
CA LEU A 51 -3.56 3.14 6.06
C LEU A 51 -4.65 2.95 7.12
N PRO A 52 -4.28 2.65 8.38
CA PRO A 52 -5.24 2.65 9.49
C PRO A 52 -5.98 4.00 9.54
N GLY A 53 -7.31 3.97 9.48
CA GLY A 53 -8.16 5.15 9.55
C GLY A 53 -8.45 5.88 8.23
N ALA A 54 -7.75 5.60 7.13
CA ALA A 54 -7.96 6.29 5.84
C ALA A 54 -8.35 5.39 4.66
N GLY A 55 -8.14 4.07 4.74
CA GLY A 55 -8.44 3.18 3.61
C GLY A 55 -8.49 1.68 3.91
N GLY A 56 -8.27 1.26 5.16
CA GLY A 56 -8.35 -0.15 5.53
C GLY A 56 -8.70 -0.34 7.01
N CYS A 57 -9.57 -1.30 7.29
CA CYS A 57 -9.80 -1.78 8.65
C CYS A 57 -8.84 -2.93 8.95
N GLN A 58 -7.87 -2.69 9.83
CA GLN A 58 -7.06 -3.76 10.40
C GLN A 58 -7.83 -4.38 11.57
N ARG A 59 -8.03 -5.70 11.53
CA ARG A 59 -8.58 -6.46 12.65
C ARG A 59 -7.56 -7.48 13.10
N LEU A 60 -7.13 -7.38 14.35
CA LEU A 60 -6.32 -8.42 14.98
C LEU A 60 -7.27 -9.55 15.37
N ARG A 61 -7.18 -10.69 14.68
CA ARG A 61 -7.85 -11.91 15.10
C ARG A 61 -6.82 -12.72 15.90
N GLY A 62 -6.93 -12.68 17.22
CA GLY A 62 -6.28 -13.68 18.06
C GLY A 62 -6.89 -15.03 17.70
N ARG A 63 -6.08 -16.03 17.35
CA ARG A 63 -6.53 -17.41 17.56
C ARG A 63 -6.72 -17.51 19.07
N GLY A 64 -7.94 -17.72 19.53
CA GLY A 64 -8.23 -17.87 20.95
C GLY A 64 -7.19 -18.80 21.56
N GLN A 65 -6.57 -18.34 22.65
CA GLN A 65 -5.82 -19.20 23.55
C GLN A 65 -6.80 -20.15 24.21
#